data_AF-A0AAD4V0X9-F1
#
_entry.id   AF-A0AAD4V0X9-F1
#
_cell.length_a   1.000
_cell.length_b   1.000
_cell.length_c   1.000
_cell.angle_alpha   90.00
_cell.angle_beta   90.00
_cell.angle_gamma   90.00
#
_symmetry.space_group_name_H-M   'P 1'
#
loop_
_entity.id
_entity.type
_entity.pdbx_description
1 polymer ?
#
loop_
_entity_poly.entity_id
_entity_poly.type
_entity_poly.pdbx_seq_one_letter_code
_entity_poly.pdbx_strand_id
1 'polypeptide(L)'
;MHLLLRKQDAGIFIGSVLWLLLSCGFSFGVESDINCLKSIKASLEDTLGYLNSSWDFNNNTEGFICNFLGVECWHPHESKVLNIKLSDMGLKGQFPRGVENCTSLTGLDLSGNMLSGPLPHDIDKILTWVTSLDLSSNSFTGQIPLQLSNCSYLIVLKLDNNKFSGTIPPELGQLSKIYTFSVANNQLSGQVPNFNNPSITVDSYANNPGLCGKPLEVCGSPAKKSSIVKVLNSNNVAIAAAAGFGFGFPFSFCFFLPRAPSVRYLVVFARRFKS
;
A
#
# COMPACT_ATOMS: atom_id res chain seq x y z
N MET A 1 -55.52 10.40 -63.09
CA MET A 1 -55.74 11.41 -62.03
C MET A 1 -55.08 10.89 -60.77
N HIS A 2 -53.97 11.52 -60.38
CA HIS A 2 -53.15 11.20 -59.20
C HIS A 2 -53.94 11.33 -57.89
N LEU A 3 -53.75 10.39 -56.95
CA LEU A 3 -53.93 10.57 -55.50
C LEU A 3 -52.99 9.57 -54.80
N LEU A 4 -51.71 9.93 -54.63
CA LEU A 4 -51.13 10.43 -53.37
C LEU A 4 -51.25 9.44 -52.20
N LEU A 5 -50.30 8.52 -52.12
CA LEU A 5 -49.92 7.81 -50.89
C LEU A 5 -49.26 8.82 -49.94
N ARG A 6 -49.92 9.15 -48.82
CA ARG A 6 -49.31 9.91 -47.72
C ARG A 6 -48.32 9.00 -46.98
N LYS A 7 -47.03 9.30 -47.14
CA LYS A 7 -45.96 8.95 -46.21
C LYS A 7 -46.18 9.72 -44.90
N GLN A 8 -46.74 9.07 -43.88
CA GLN A 8 -46.66 9.54 -42.49
C GLN A 8 -47.01 8.32 -41.65
N ASP A 9 -45.99 7.73 -41.03
CA ASP A 9 -46.04 6.78 -39.89
C ASP A 9 -44.71 6.01 -39.71
N ALA A 10 -43.71 6.23 -40.56
CA ALA A 10 -42.37 5.67 -40.36
C ALA A 10 -41.48 6.49 -39.38
N GLY A 11 -41.92 7.68 -38.96
CA GLY A 11 -41.11 8.60 -38.14
C GLY A 11 -41.24 8.43 -36.62
N ILE A 12 -42.35 7.83 -36.14
CA ILE A 12 -42.65 7.75 -34.70
C ILE A 12 -42.04 6.49 -34.06
N PHE A 13 -41.87 5.40 -34.82
CA PHE A 13 -41.30 4.16 -34.31
C PHE A 13 -39.76 4.14 -34.28
N ILE A 14 -39.10 4.90 -35.15
CA ILE A 14 -37.63 4.99 -35.16
C ILE A 14 -37.14 5.91 -34.03
N GLY A 15 -37.90 6.96 -33.71
CA GLY A 15 -37.59 7.87 -32.60
C GLY A 15 -37.65 7.19 -31.24
N SER A 16 -38.65 6.35 -30.98
CA SER A 16 -38.81 5.65 -29.69
C SER A 16 -37.76 4.55 -29.49
N VAL A 17 -37.40 3.79 -30.54
CA VAL A 17 -36.34 2.77 -30.47
C VAL A 17 -34.96 3.41 -30.34
N LEU A 18 -34.70 4.54 -31.01
CA LEU A 18 -33.44 5.27 -30.88
C LEU A 18 -33.29 5.90 -29.48
N TRP A 19 -34.38 6.36 -28.86
CA TRP A 19 -34.40 6.86 -27.48
C TRP A 19 -34.25 5.73 -26.44
N LEU A 20 -34.80 4.54 -26.70
CA LEU A 20 -34.61 3.33 -25.89
C LEU A 20 -33.17 2.77 -25.98
N LEU A 21 -32.51 2.92 -27.13
CA LEU A 21 -31.10 2.51 -27.30
C LEU A 21 -30.11 3.52 -26.68
N LEU A 22 -30.46 4.82 -26.64
CA LEU A 22 -29.66 5.86 -25.97
C LEU A 22 -29.76 5.82 -24.44
N SER A 23 -30.85 5.31 -23.88
CA SER A 23 -31.02 5.12 -22.43
C SER A 23 -30.42 3.81 -21.90
N CYS A 24 -30.18 2.83 -22.78
CA CYS A 24 -29.61 1.54 -22.39
C CYS A 24 -28.10 1.64 -22.09
N GLY A 25 -27.36 2.50 -22.80
CA GLY A 25 -25.91 2.67 -22.59
C GLY A 25 -25.52 3.32 -21.25
N PHE A 26 -26.39 4.17 -20.69
CA PHE A 26 -26.13 4.83 -19.40
C PHE A 26 -26.44 3.92 -18.20
N SER A 27 -27.39 2.99 -18.31
CA SER A 27 -27.78 2.11 -17.20
C SER A 27 -26.73 1.03 -16.88
N PHE A 28 -26.05 0.48 -17.89
CA PHE A 28 -25.08 -0.60 -17.66
C PHE A 28 -23.83 -0.16 -16.89
N GLY A 29 -23.36 1.08 -17.12
CA GLY A 29 -22.19 1.61 -16.42
C GLY A 29 -22.44 1.78 -14.93
N VAL A 30 -23.59 2.31 -14.55
CA VAL A 30 -24.00 2.55 -13.16
C VAL A 30 -24.22 1.25 -12.40
N GLU A 31 -24.83 0.23 -13.03
CA GLU A 31 -25.04 -1.07 -12.40
C GLU A 31 -23.72 -1.80 -12.13
N SER A 32 -22.74 -1.66 -13.02
CA SER A 32 -21.40 -2.26 -12.88
C SER A 32 -20.65 -1.74 -11.65
N ASP A 33 -20.62 -0.42 -11.45
CA ASP A 33 -19.93 0.21 -10.33
C ASP A 33 -20.61 -0.09 -8.97
N ILE A 34 -21.96 -0.18 -8.93
CA ILE A 34 -22.68 -0.64 -7.75
C ILE A 34 -22.31 -2.09 -7.41
N ASN A 35 -22.26 -2.98 -8.42
CA ASN A 35 -21.87 -4.37 -8.23
C ASN A 35 -20.41 -4.53 -7.82
N CYS A 36 -19.52 -3.66 -8.31
CA CYS A 36 -18.14 -3.56 -7.85
C CYS A 36 -18.08 -3.32 -6.34
N LEU A 37 -18.74 -2.26 -5.85
CA LEU A 37 -18.73 -1.91 -4.43
C LEU A 37 -19.42 -2.98 -3.57
N LYS A 38 -20.53 -3.58 -4.03
CA LYS A 38 -21.17 -4.72 -3.33
C LYS A 38 -20.21 -5.91 -3.20
N SER A 39 -19.50 -6.25 -4.27
CA SER A 39 -18.53 -7.34 -4.30
C SER A 39 -17.34 -7.06 -3.36
N ILE A 40 -16.81 -5.84 -3.38
CA ILE A 40 -15.76 -5.41 -2.46
C ILE A 40 -16.23 -5.57 -1.01
N LYS A 41 -17.39 -5.00 -0.66
CA LYS A 41 -17.95 -5.11 0.71
C LYS A 41 -18.17 -6.55 1.15
N ALA A 42 -18.63 -7.42 0.26
CA ALA A 42 -18.84 -8.84 0.57
C ALA A 42 -17.54 -9.63 0.73
N SER A 43 -16.45 -9.19 0.08
CA SER A 43 -15.15 -9.89 0.10
C SER A 43 -14.25 -9.53 1.29
N LEU A 44 -14.50 -8.38 1.93
CA LEU A 44 -13.69 -7.85 3.02
C LEU A 44 -14.35 -8.07 4.38
N GLU A 45 -13.54 -8.39 5.39
CA GLU A 45 -13.99 -8.43 6.78
C GLU A 45 -13.81 -7.04 7.41
N ASP A 46 -14.92 -6.36 7.65
CA ASP A 46 -14.99 -5.01 8.24
C ASP A 46 -15.33 -5.07 9.73
N THR A 47 -14.34 -5.44 10.54
CA THR A 47 -14.53 -5.61 12.01
C THR A 47 -14.86 -4.32 12.74
N LEU A 48 -14.46 -3.16 12.20
CA LEU A 48 -14.69 -1.84 12.80
C LEU A 48 -15.97 -1.18 12.29
N GLY A 49 -16.59 -1.73 11.25
CA GLY A 49 -17.90 -1.31 10.74
C GLY A 49 -17.86 -0.06 9.85
N TYR A 50 -16.71 0.34 9.32
CA TYR A 50 -16.59 1.53 8.47
C TYR A 50 -17.37 1.40 7.16
N LEU A 51 -17.24 0.26 6.47
CA LEU A 51 -17.99 -0.02 5.24
C LEU A 51 -19.44 -0.35 5.57
N ASN A 52 -19.69 -1.10 6.64
CA ASN A 52 -21.03 -1.50 7.03
C ASN A 52 -21.93 -0.32 7.40
N SER A 53 -21.38 0.70 8.04
CA SER A 53 -22.11 1.92 8.41
C SER A 53 -22.29 2.91 7.27
N SER A 54 -21.38 2.96 6.29
CA SER A 54 -21.39 3.96 5.22
C SER A 54 -21.96 3.45 3.89
N TRP A 55 -21.63 2.22 3.47
CA TRP A 55 -21.99 1.70 2.16
C TRP A 55 -23.39 1.08 2.22
N ASP A 56 -24.41 1.94 2.18
CA ASP A 56 -25.82 1.54 2.13
C ASP A 56 -26.35 1.50 0.69
N PHE A 57 -26.70 0.30 0.24
CA PHE A 57 -27.18 0.02 -1.11
C PHE A 57 -28.71 0.02 -1.24
N ASN A 58 -29.44 0.48 -0.22
CA ASN A 58 -30.90 0.60 -0.28
C ASN A 58 -31.38 1.90 -0.95
N ASN A 59 -30.47 2.85 -1.17
CA ASN A 59 -30.75 4.12 -1.85
C ASN A 59 -30.63 3.95 -3.38
N ASN A 60 -31.58 4.51 -4.13
CA ASN A 60 -31.61 4.48 -5.59
C ASN A 60 -31.48 5.87 -6.23
N THR A 61 -31.11 6.89 -5.46
CA THR A 61 -30.84 8.24 -5.99
C THR A 61 -29.58 8.24 -6.85
N GLU A 62 -29.58 8.98 -7.95
CA GLU A 62 -28.42 9.04 -8.84
C GLU A 62 -27.18 9.56 -8.10
N GLY A 63 -26.03 8.90 -8.32
CA GLY A 63 -24.77 9.26 -7.66
C GLY A 63 -24.68 8.89 -6.17
N PHE A 64 -25.64 8.18 -5.58
CA PHE A 64 -25.64 7.89 -4.14
C PHE A 64 -24.37 7.21 -3.64
N ILE A 65 -23.77 6.33 -4.44
CA ILE A 65 -22.52 5.63 -4.10
C ILE A 65 -21.32 6.58 -3.98
N CYS A 66 -21.40 7.78 -4.57
CA CYS A 66 -20.34 8.79 -4.51
C CYS A 66 -20.28 9.47 -3.14
N ASN A 67 -21.26 9.23 -2.26
CA ASN A 67 -21.25 9.68 -0.87
C ASN A 67 -20.68 8.62 0.09
N PHE A 68 -20.31 7.45 -0.42
CA PHE A 68 -19.75 6.39 0.40
C PHE A 68 -18.35 6.77 0.89
N LEU A 69 -18.05 6.37 2.12
CA LEU A 69 -16.73 6.53 2.70
C LEU A 69 -15.68 5.89 1.77
N GLY A 70 -14.69 6.69 1.39
CA GLY A 70 -13.59 6.25 0.55
C GLY A 70 -13.93 6.10 -0.94
N VAL A 71 -15.13 6.45 -1.40
CA VAL A 71 -15.47 6.42 -2.83
C VAL A 71 -15.40 7.83 -3.40
N GLU A 72 -14.62 8.01 -4.47
CA GLU A 72 -14.61 9.23 -5.27
C GLU A 72 -15.09 8.90 -6.67
N CYS A 73 -16.05 9.67 -7.19
CA CYS A 73 -16.60 9.50 -8.53
C CYS A 73 -16.02 10.52 -9.52
N TRP A 74 -16.11 10.22 -10.82
CA TRP A 74 -15.77 11.17 -11.88
C TRP A 74 -16.62 12.45 -11.84
N HIS A 75 -17.91 12.29 -11.51
CA HIS A 75 -18.85 13.39 -11.31
C HIS A 75 -19.79 13.04 -10.16
N PRO A 76 -20.19 14.00 -9.29
CA PRO A 76 -21.03 13.70 -8.11
C PRO A 76 -22.40 13.09 -8.43
N HIS A 77 -22.90 13.31 -9.64
CA HIS A 77 -24.18 12.81 -10.13
C HIS A 77 -24.05 11.67 -11.14
N GLU A 78 -22.84 11.14 -11.34
CA GLU A 78 -22.65 9.97 -12.18
C GLU A 78 -22.03 8.89 -11.29
N SER A 79 -22.76 7.80 -11.06
CA SER A 79 -22.31 6.65 -10.25
C SER A 79 -21.17 5.90 -10.94
N LYS A 80 -20.06 6.60 -11.16
CA LYS A 80 -18.88 6.14 -11.89
C LYS A 80 -17.66 6.33 -11.01
N VAL A 81 -17.19 5.24 -10.42
CA VAL A 81 -16.10 5.26 -9.46
C VAL A 81 -14.79 5.59 -10.17
N LEU A 82 -14.13 6.63 -9.68
CA LEU A 82 -12.82 7.10 -10.12
C LEU A 82 -11.72 6.58 -9.19
N ASN A 83 -11.91 6.72 -7.87
CA ASN A 83 -10.97 6.25 -6.86
C ASN A 83 -11.67 5.52 -5.72
N ILE A 84 -11.00 4.51 -5.17
CA ILE A 84 -11.39 3.85 -3.93
C ILE A 84 -10.22 4.02 -2.94
N LYS A 85 -10.50 4.67 -1.80
CA LYS A 85 -9.55 5.03 -0.74
C LYS A 85 -10.03 4.48 0.60
N LEU A 86 -9.59 3.27 0.92
CA LEU A 86 -9.98 2.52 2.11
C LEU A 86 -8.80 2.30 3.06
N SER A 87 -7.94 3.30 3.21
CA SER A 87 -6.73 3.20 4.03
C SER A 87 -7.02 3.25 5.53
N ASP A 88 -6.21 2.53 6.31
CA ASP A 88 -6.24 2.53 7.79
C ASP A 88 -7.59 2.15 8.42
N MET A 89 -8.37 1.28 7.77
CA MET A 89 -9.71 0.87 8.22
C MET A 89 -9.73 -0.47 8.99
N GLY A 90 -8.57 -1.12 9.17
CA GLY A 90 -8.49 -2.42 9.84
C GLY A 90 -9.19 -3.56 9.07
N LEU A 91 -9.34 -3.40 7.75
CA LEU A 91 -9.99 -4.37 6.87
C LEU A 91 -9.13 -5.64 6.77
N LYS A 92 -9.77 -6.81 6.81
CA LYS A 92 -9.10 -8.10 6.56
C LYS A 92 -9.70 -8.79 5.35
N GLY A 93 -9.07 -9.90 4.96
CA GLY A 93 -9.46 -10.71 3.80
C GLY A 93 -8.33 -10.80 2.80
N GLN A 94 -8.68 -11.07 1.55
CA GLN A 94 -7.76 -11.07 0.42
C GLN A 94 -7.95 -9.81 -0.43
N PHE A 95 -7.15 -9.68 -1.49
CA PHE A 95 -7.37 -8.65 -2.49
C PHE A 95 -8.81 -8.71 -3.04
N PRO A 96 -9.59 -7.62 -3.00
CA PRO A 96 -10.99 -7.64 -3.38
C PRO A 96 -11.13 -7.67 -4.91
N ARG A 97 -11.23 -8.88 -5.50
CA ARG A 97 -11.30 -9.06 -6.97
C ARG A 97 -12.47 -8.34 -7.64
N GLY A 98 -13.55 -8.06 -6.88
CA GLY A 98 -14.70 -7.29 -7.35
C GLY A 98 -14.38 -5.90 -7.91
N VAL A 99 -13.19 -5.37 -7.63
CA VAL A 99 -12.63 -4.17 -8.27
C VAL A 99 -12.68 -4.24 -9.80
N GLU A 100 -12.63 -5.43 -10.40
CA GLU A 100 -12.71 -5.62 -11.86
C GLU A 100 -13.97 -5.00 -12.48
N ASN A 101 -15.05 -4.88 -11.70
CA ASN A 101 -16.32 -4.30 -12.16
C ASN A 101 -16.33 -2.76 -12.12
N CYS A 102 -15.35 -2.12 -11.46
CA CYS A 102 -15.20 -0.66 -11.44
C CYS A 102 -14.44 -0.21 -12.71
N THR A 103 -15.13 -0.21 -13.85
CA THR A 103 -14.51 -0.09 -15.18
C THR A 103 -13.85 1.25 -15.50
N SER A 104 -13.97 2.26 -14.64
CA SER A 104 -13.26 3.54 -14.78
C SER A 104 -12.40 3.90 -13.57
N LEU A 105 -12.07 2.90 -12.74
CA LEU A 105 -11.18 3.08 -11.60
C LEU A 105 -9.78 3.45 -12.07
N THR A 106 -9.23 4.52 -11.51
CA THR A 106 -7.86 4.98 -11.75
C THR A 106 -6.99 4.93 -10.50
N GLY A 107 -7.60 5.05 -9.31
CA GLY A 107 -6.89 4.99 -8.03
C GLY A 107 -7.46 3.93 -7.11
N LEU A 108 -6.60 3.06 -6.58
CA LEU A 108 -6.93 2.11 -5.53
C LEU A 108 -5.92 2.24 -4.38
N ASP A 109 -6.41 2.69 -3.23
CA ASP A 109 -5.65 2.75 -1.98
C ASP A 109 -6.33 1.84 -0.94
N LEU A 110 -5.64 0.74 -0.61
CA LEU A 110 -6.01 -0.21 0.43
C LEU A 110 -4.94 -0.26 1.54
N SER A 111 -4.11 0.78 1.64
CA SER A 111 -2.94 0.79 2.53
C SER A 111 -3.32 0.77 4.01
N GLY A 112 -2.41 0.29 4.87
CA GLY A 112 -2.62 0.34 6.33
C GLY A 112 -3.73 -0.58 6.84
N ASN A 113 -4.00 -1.69 6.14
CA ASN A 113 -5.00 -2.67 6.53
C ASN A 113 -4.35 -4.01 6.96
N MET A 114 -5.19 -5.01 7.17
CA MET A 114 -4.78 -6.38 7.52
C MET A 114 -5.09 -7.36 6.38
N LEU A 115 -5.06 -6.90 5.13
CA LEU A 115 -5.27 -7.74 3.95
C LEU A 115 -4.13 -8.73 3.78
N SER A 116 -4.42 -9.92 3.27
CA SER A 116 -3.48 -11.04 3.23
C SER A 116 -3.65 -11.93 2.00
N GLY A 117 -2.81 -12.95 1.89
CA GLY A 117 -2.80 -13.85 0.73
C GLY A 117 -2.03 -13.26 -0.45
N PRO A 118 -1.96 -13.99 -1.58
CA PRO A 118 -1.28 -13.52 -2.78
C PRO A 118 -2.11 -12.49 -3.55
N LEU A 119 -1.42 -11.66 -4.35
CA LEU A 119 -2.09 -10.87 -5.38
C LEU A 119 -2.61 -11.81 -6.49
N PRO A 120 -3.77 -11.51 -7.10
CA PRO A 120 -4.28 -12.26 -8.25
C PRO A 120 -3.27 -12.35 -9.40
N HIS A 121 -3.17 -13.50 -10.05
CA HIS A 121 -2.26 -13.69 -11.18
C HIS A 121 -2.72 -12.94 -12.45
N ASP A 122 -3.99 -12.56 -12.51
CA ASP A 122 -4.66 -11.83 -13.58
C ASP A 122 -4.95 -10.37 -13.20
N ILE A 123 -4.12 -9.81 -12.32
CA ILE A 123 -4.23 -8.44 -11.79
C ILE A 123 -4.32 -7.36 -12.89
N ASP A 124 -3.76 -7.61 -14.08
CA ASP A 124 -3.83 -6.70 -15.22
C ASP A 124 -5.24 -6.56 -15.81
N LYS A 125 -6.02 -7.63 -15.75
CA LYS A 125 -7.44 -7.60 -16.12
C LYS A 125 -8.29 -6.92 -15.06
N ILE A 126 -7.87 -7.00 -13.79
CA ILE A 126 -8.59 -6.38 -12.67
C ILE A 126 -8.30 -4.87 -12.61
N LEU A 127 -7.08 -4.44 -12.93
CA LEU A 127 -6.59 -3.06 -12.75
C LEU A 127 -6.25 -2.38 -14.09
N THR A 128 -7.06 -2.62 -15.12
CA THR A 128 -6.77 -2.22 -16.51
C THR A 128 -6.45 -0.73 -16.70
N TRP A 129 -7.12 0.16 -15.96
CA TRP A 129 -6.99 1.62 -16.10
C TRP A 129 -6.33 2.30 -14.89
N VAL A 130 -5.80 1.52 -13.94
CA VAL A 130 -5.26 2.05 -12.71
C VAL A 130 -3.93 2.76 -12.95
N THR A 131 -3.85 3.99 -12.44
CA THR A 131 -2.68 4.84 -12.45
C THR A 131 -2.00 4.89 -11.08
N SER A 132 -2.74 4.67 -10.00
CA SER A 132 -2.22 4.67 -8.64
C SER A 132 -2.72 3.46 -7.87
N LEU A 133 -1.79 2.59 -7.49
CA LEU A 133 -2.04 1.41 -6.65
C LEU A 133 -1.21 1.51 -5.36
N ASP A 134 -1.89 1.67 -4.23
CA ASP A 134 -1.27 1.65 -2.90
C ASP A 134 -1.82 0.47 -2.08
N LEU A 135 -0.98 -0.55 -1.91
CA LEU A 135 -1.25 -1.74 -1.10
C LEU A 135 -0.29 -1.83 0.09
N SER A 136 0.38 -0.72 0.41
CA SER A 136 1.42 -0.69 1.44
C SER A 136 0.86 -1.02 2.83
N SER A 137 1.72 -1.46 3.74
CA SER A 137 1.36 -1.71 5.15
C SER A 137 0.19 -2.68 5.30
N ASN A 138 0.33 -3.86 4.71
CA ASN A 138 -0.62 -4.97 4.78
C ASN A 138 0.11 -6.28 5.13
N SER A 139 -0.55 -7.42 4.97
CA SER A 139 0.03 -8.76 5.14
C SER A 139 -0.02 -9.60 3.86
N PHE A 140 0.05 -8.96 2.67
CA PHE A 140 0.11 -9.69 1.40
C PHE A 140 1.36 -10.56 1.32
N THR A 141 1.21 -11.76 0.75
CA THR A 141 2.25 -12.81 0.68
C THR A 141 2.50 -13.27 -0.77
N GLY A 142 3.44 -14.18 -0.99
CA GLY A 142 3.69 -14.77 -2.30
C GLY A 142 4.55 -13.88 -3.19
N GLN A 143 4.57 -14.14 -4.48
CA GLN A 143 5.35 -13.38 -5.46
C GLN A 143 4.55 -12.18 -5.99
N ILE A 144 5.26 -11.13 -6.40
CA ILE A 144 4.66 -10.05 -7.18
C ILE A 144 4.34 -10.62 -8.58
N PRO A 145 3.08 -10.64 -9.03
CA PRO A 145 2.71 -11.22 -10.33
C PRO A 145 3.33 -10.42 -11.47
N LEU A 146 3.92 -11.11 -12.46
CA LEU A 146 4.53 -10.45 -13.62
C LEU A 146 3.51 -9.63 -14.41
N GLN A 147 2.24 -10.03 -14.39
CA GLN A 147 1.14 -9.37 -15.09
C GLN A 147 0.97 -7.90 -14.66
N LEU A 148 1.45 -7.48 -13.49
CA LEU A 148 1.50 -6.06 -13.13
C LEU A 148 2.27 -5.20 -14.15
N SER A 149 3.19 -5.78 -14.93
CA SER A 149 3.87 -5.07 -16.02
C SER A 149 2.93 -4.65 -17.15
N ASN A 150 1.77 -5.31 -17.30
CA ASN A 150 0.76 -4.98 -18.30
C ASN A 150 -0.11 -3.79 -17.90
N CYS A 151 -0.07 -3.37 -16.62
CA CYS A 151 -0.76 -2.18 -16.13
C CYS A 151 -0.01 -0.90 -16.58
N SER A 152 0.05 -0.66 -17.89
CA SER A 152 0.89 0.35 -18.55
C SER A 152 0.55 1.81 -18.19
N TYR A 153 -0.53 2.05 -17.45
CA TYR A 153 -0.95 3.35 -16.95
C TYR A 153 -0.41 3.67 -15.55
N LEU A 154 0.21 2.71 -14.86
CA LEU A 154 0.72 2.90 -13.50
C LEU A 154 1.78 4.01 -13.44
N ILE A 155 1.53 4.95 -12.53
CA ILE A 155 2.40 6.06 -12.12
C ILE A 155 2.86 5.83 -10.68
N VAL A 156 1.98 5.30 -9.83
CA VAL A 156 2.28 4.98 -8.42
C VAL A 156 2.04 3.49 -8.19
N LEU A 157 3.06 2.80 -7.70
CA LEU A 157 2.98 1.41 -7.23
C LEU A 157 3.68 1.28 -5.87
N LYS A 158 2.91 1.13 -4.81
CA LYS A 158 3.43 0.91 -3.46
C LYS A 158 2.98 -0.43 -2.92
N LEU A 159 3.97 -1.26 -2.63
CA LEU A 159 3.85 -2.62 -2.11
C LEU A 159 4.69 -2.78 -0.83
N ASP A 160 5.24 -1.70 -0.29
CA ASP A 160 6.09 -1.75 0.89
C ASP A 160 5.34 -2.19 2.15
N ASN A 161 6.10 -2.64 3.16
CA ASN A 161 5.57 -3.10 4.44
C ASN A 161 4.55 -4.24 4.25
N ASN A 162 4.97 -5.28 3.54
CA ASN A 162 4.20 -6.49 3.29
C ASN A 162 5.08 -7.73 3.53
N LYS A 163 4.60 -8.90 3.09
CA LYS A 163 5.31 -10.18 3.19
C LYS A 163 5.55 -10.79 1.80
N PHE A 164 5.69 -9.95 0.77
CA PHE A 164 6.04 -10.41 -0.58
C PHE A 164 7.42 -11.08 -0.57
N SER A 165 7.58 -12.11 -1.39
CA SER A 165 8.76 -12.97 -1.43
C SER A 165 9.15 -13.31 -2.88
N GLY A 166 10.32 -13.91 -3.08
CA GLY A 166 10.83 -14.22 -4.41
C GLY A 166 11.45 -13.00 -5.10
N THR A 167 11.41 -12.96 -6.43
CA THR A 167 12.00 -11.89 -7.24
C THR A 167 10.99 -10.79 -7.56
N ILE A 168 11.48 -9.57 -7.77
CA ILE A 168 10.71 -8.53 -8.44
C ILE A 168 10.73 -8.85 -9.94
N PRO A 169 9.58 -9.00 -10.63
CA PRO A 169 9.57 -9.30 -12.06
C PRO A 169 10.34 -8.24 -12.85
N PRO A 170 11.37 -8.60 -13.64
CA PRO A 170 12.14 -7.64 -14.42
C PRO A 170 11.28 -6.88 -15.43
N GLU A 171 10.16 -7.46 -15.86
CA GLU A 171 9.16 -6.85 -16.75
C GLU A 171 8.55 -5.58 -16.16
N LEU A 172 8.53 -5.41 -14.83
CA LEU A 172 8.09 -4.14 -14.23
C LEU A 172 8.92 -2.95 -14.71
N GLY A 173 10.18 -3.17 -15.11
CA GLY A 173 11.01 -2.12 -15.72
C GLY A 173 10.45 -1.54 -17.02
N GLN A 174 9.46 -2.18 -17.64
CA GLN A 174 8.77 -1.70 -18.85
C GLN A 174 7.67 -0.65 -18.56
N LEU A 175 7.31 -0.45 -17.29
CA LEU A 175 6.30 0.54 -16.88
C LEU A 175 6.84 1.98 -17.07
N SER A 176 6.74 2.51 -18.29
CA SER A 176 7.35 3.78 -18.69
C SER A 176 6.80 5.02 -17.99
N LYS A 177 5.62 4.93 -17.38
CA LYS A 177 4.95 6.02 -16.65
C LYS A 177 5.21 5.99 -15.15
N ILE A 178 5.82 4.93 -14.62
CA ILE A 178 6.02 4.77 -13.19
C ILE A 178 6.88 5.93 -12.69
N TYR A 179 6.44 6.56 -11.62
CA TYR A 179 7.13 7.69 -10.97
C TYR A 179 7.42 7.39 -9.50
N THR A 180 6.45 6.80 -8.81
CA THR A 180 6.60 6.36 -7.43
C THR A 180 6.54 4.84 -7.38
N PHE A 181 7.62 4.24 -6.92
CA PHE A 181 7.73 2.80 -6.72
C PHE A 181 8.29 2.52 -5.33
N SER A 182 7.71 1.58 -4.61
CA SER A 182 8.18 1.18 -3.28
C SER A 182 7.83 -0.27 -3.00
N VAL A 183 8.84 -1.06 -2.66
CA VAL A 183 8.76 -2.46 -2.25
C VAL A 183 9.55 -2.70 -0.95
N ALA A 184 9.91 -1.63 -0.25
CA ALA A 184 10.67 -1.68 1.00
C ALA A 184 9.98 -2.56 2.05
N ASN A 185 10.73 -3.10 3.00
CA ASN A 185 10.19 -3.92 4.10
C ASN A 185 9.36 -5.12 3.58
N ASN A 186 9.97 -5.95 2.75
CA ASN A 186 9.42 -7.22 2.28
C ASN A 186 10.47 -8.33 2.44
N GLN A 187 10.24 -9.51 1.85
CA GLN A 187 11.16 -10.64 1.82
C GLN A 187 11.65 -10.92 0.38
N LEU A 188 11.84 -9.87 -0.41
CA LEU A 188 12.22 -9.94 -1.82
C LEU A 188 13.73 -10.19 -1.97
N SER A 189 14.09 -10.77 -3.12
CA SER A 189 15.46 -11.17 -3.45
C SER A 189 15.76 -11.10 -4.95
N GLY A 190 17.03 -11.18 -5.31
CA GLY A 190 17.47 -11.14 -6.71
C GLY A 190 17.69 -9.73 -7.25
N GLN A 191 17.83 -9.63 -8.56
CA GLN A 191 18.15 -8.37 -9.22
C GLN A 191 16.91 -7.45 -9.30
N VAL A 192 17.08 -6.17 -8.98
CA VAL A 192 16.01 -5.17 -9.14
C VAL A 192 15.80 -4.79 -10.62
N PRO A 193 14.57 -4.48 -11.07
CA PRO A 193 14.30 -4.01 -12.42
C PRO A 193 14.92 -2.64 -12.69
N ASN A 194 15.31 -2.39 -13.93
CA ASN A 194 15.73 -1.06 -14.37
C ASN A 194 14.53 -0.29 -14.95
N PHE A 195 14.05 0.70 -14.21
CA PHE A 195 12.95 1.57 -14.62
C PHE A 195 13.40 2.78 -15.46
N ASN A 196 14.71 3.04 -15.58
CA ASN A 196 15.25 4.29 -16.14
C ASN A 196 14.63 5.58 -15.54
N ASN A 197 14.17 5.52 -14.29
CA ASN A 197 13.57 6.65 -13.59
C ASN A 197 14.41 7.05 -12.36
N PRO A 198 14.97 8.27 -12.31
CA PRO A 198 15.80 8.73 -11.18
C PRO A 198 15.02 8.94 -9.88
N SER A 199 13.69 9.01 -9.92
CA SER A 199 12.83 9.17 -8.75
C SER A 199 12.73 7.90 -7.92
N ILE A 200 13.08 6.74 -8.49
CA ILE A 200 13.14 5.45 -7.79
C ILE A 200 14.55 5.28 -7.21
N THR A 201 14.66 5.48 -5.91
CA THR A 201 15.94 5.51 -5.19
C THR A 201 16.21 4.21 -4.42
N VAL A 202 17.31 4.16 -3.69
CA VAL A 202 17.65 3.02 -2.81
C VAL A 202 16.59 2.79 -1.72
N ASP A 203 15.89 3.84 -1.29
CA ASP A 203 14.87 3.75 -0.23
C ASP A 203 13.66 2.93 -0.68
N SER A 204 13.32 2.96 -1.97
CA SER A 204 12.26 2.15 -2.57
C SER A 204 12.45 0.64 -2.36
N TYR A 205 13.67 0.19 -2.06
CA TYR A 205 14.02 -1.22 -1.90
C TYR A 205 14.51 -1.58 -0.49
N ALA A 206 14.48 -0.61 0.44
CA ALA A 206 15.07 -0.77 1.76
C ALA A 206 14.54 -2.02 2.50
N ASN A 207 15.36 -2.58 3.39
CA ASN A 207 14.99 -3.72 4.23
C ASN A 207 14.52 -4.97 3.45
N ASN A 208 15.08 -5.20 2.25
CA ASN A 208 15.02 -6.46 1.52
C ASN A 208 16.46 -6.98 1.29
N PRO A 209 17.06 -7.72 2.24
CA PRO A 209 18.49 -8.04 2.21
C PRO A 209 18.93 -8.90 1.02
N GLY A 210 17.99 -9.57 0.35
CA GLY A 210 18.28 -10.39 -0.83
C GLY A 210 18.33 -9.61 -2.15
N LEU A 211 17.96 -8.32 -2.17
CA LEU A 211 17.93 -7.51 -3.38
C LEU A 211 19.30 -6.96 -3.75
N CYS A 212 19.57 -6.87 -5.05
CA CYS A 212 20.81 -6.32 -5.61
C CYS A 212 20.58 -5.71 -7.00
N GLY A 213 21.58 -5.04 -7.57
CA GLY A 213 21.50 -4.35 -8.86
C GLY A 213 21.10 -2.88 -8.70
N LYS A 214 21.49 -2.02 -9.66
CA LYS A 214 21.29 -0.56 -9.58
C LYS A 214 19.80 -0.23 -9.37
N PRO A 215 19.43 0.65 -8.43
CA PRO A 215 20.30 1.58 -7.69
C PRO A 215 21.01 1.01 -6.45
N LEU A 216 20.82 -0.26 -6.11
CA LEU A 216 21.50 -0.96 -5.02
C LEU A 216 22.92 -1.40 -5.42
N GLU A 217 23.60 -2.08 -4.48
CA GLU A 217 24.90 -2.71 -4.74
C GLU A 217 24.80 -3.77 -5.86
N VAL A 218 25.85 -3.90 -6.65
CA VAL A 218 25.92 -4.85 -7.77
C VAL A 218 25.79 -6.28 -7.24
N CYS A 219 24.97 -7.10 -7.89
CA CYS A 219 24.80 -8.51 -7.54
C CYS A 219 26.13 -9.27 -7.55
N GLY A 220 26.32 -10.16 -6.57
CA GLY A 220 27.56 -10.94 -6.42
C GLY A 220 28.73 -10.18 -5.79
N SER A 221 28.52 -8.93 -5.36
CA SER A 221 29.53 -8.21 -4.55
C SER A 221 29.71 -8.92 -3.20
N PRO A 222 30.96 -9.11 -2.71
CA PRO A 222 31.18 -9.67 -1.40
C PRO A 222 30.52 -8.77 -0.35
N ALA A 223 29.55 -9.32 0.40
CA ALA A 223 28.84 -8.59 1.44
C ALA A 223 29.84 -7.90 2.36
N LYS A 224 29.79 -6.56 2.43
CA LYS A 224 30.55 -5.83 3.44
C LYS A 224 30.10 -6.35 4.80
N LYS A 225 30.97 -7.10 5.49
CA LYS A 225 30.75 -7.47 6.88
C LYS A 225 30.44 -6.19 7.64
N SER A 226 29.23 -6.10 8.18
CA SER A 226 28.87 -5.04 9.11
C SER A 226 29.89 -5.09 10.24
N SER A 227 30.76 -4.08 10.29
CA SER A 227 31.71 -3.90 11.38
C SER A 227 30.89 -3.62 12.63
N ILE A 228 30.59 -4.67 13.39
CA ILE A 228 30.15 -4.52 14.78
C ILE A 228 31.30 -3.81 15.50
N VAL A 229 31.19 -2.50 15.66
CA VAL A 229 32.02 -1.76 16.61
C VAL A 229 31.62 -2.27 17.98
N LYS A 230 32.35 -3.27 18.49
CA LYS A 230 32.29 -3.65 19.91
C LYS A 230 32.79 -2.44 20.70
N VAL A 231 31.86 -1.65 21.23
CA VAL A 231 32.17 -0.71 22.31
C VAL A 231 32.52 -1.57 23.52
N LEU A 232 33.82 -1.79 23.74
CA LEU A 232 34.32 -2.40 24.96
C LEU A 232 34.17 -1.35 26.07
N ASN A 233 33.15 -1.51 26.90
CA ASN A 233 33.04 -0.78 28.16
C ASN A 233 34.06 -1.38 29.13
N SER A 234 35.19 -0.70 29.33
CA SER A 234 36.21 -1.11 30.28
C SER A 234 35.83 -0.63 31.69
N ASN A 235 35.02 -1.43 32.40
CA ASN A 235 34.86 -1.31 33.83
C ASN A 235 35.45 -2.55 34.51
N ASN A 236 36.76 -2.72 34.43
CA ASN A 236 37.50 -3.65 35.28
C ASN A 236 38.51 -2.85 36.12
N VAL A 237 38.09 -2.47 37.33
CA VAL A 237 38.99 -2.03 38.39
C VAL A 237 39.58 -3.30 39.01
N ALA A 238 40.87 -3.55 38.76
CA ALA A 238 41.62 -4.61 39.43
C ALA A 238 41.97 -4.16 40.85
N ILE A 239 41.45 -4.85 41.86
CA ILE A 239 41.87 -4.69 43.26
C ILE A 239 43.08 -5.60 43.47
N ALA A 240 44.28 -5.01 43.58
CA ALA A 240 45.47 -5.71 44.01
C ALA A 240 45.46 -5.84 45.54
N ALA A 241 45.43 -7.08 46.05
CA ALA A 241 45.59 -7.38 47.46
C ALA A 241 47.09 -7.39 47.83
N ALA A 242 47.51 -6.48 48.70
CA ALA A 242 48.83 -6.53 49.33
C ALA A 242 48.72 -7.31 50.66
N ALA A 243 49.46 -8.41 50.77
CA ALA A 243 49.63 -9.14 52.02
C ALA A 243 50.75 -8.48 52.84
N GLY A 244 50.40 -7.89 53.99
CA GLY A 244 51.33 -7.39 54.99
C GLY A 244 51.09 -8.10 56.33
N PHE A 245 52.12 -8.79 56.83
CA PHE A 245 52.16 -9.41 58.15
C PHE A 245 52.44 -8.36 59.25
N GLY A 246 51.75 -8.46 60.39
CA GLY A 246 52.39 -8.29 61.71
C GLY A 246 51.96 -7.13 62.62
N PHE A 247 51.22 -7.51 63.67
CA PHE A 247 51.18 -6.98 65.05
C PHE A 247 50.44 -5.66 65.42
N GLY A 248 49.38 -5.80 66.24
CA GLY A 248 49.04 -4.84 67.32
C GLY A 248 47.60 -4.30 67.41
N PHE A 249 46.69 -5.05 68.06
CA PHE A 249 45.53 -4.69 68.95
C PHE A 249 45.06 -3.20 69.14
N PRO A 250 43.80 -2.90 69.58
CA PRO A 250 42.48 -3.13 68.94
C PRO A 250 41.46 -1.94 69.07
N PHE A 251 40.29 -2.05 68.40
CA PHE A 251 39.02 -1.26 68.55
C PHE A 251 39.05 0.24 68.16
N SER A 252 38.05 0.84 67.51
CA SER A 252 36.59 0.60 67.52
C SER A 252 35.91 1.15 66.24
N PHE A 253 34.76 0.56 65.93
CA PHE A 253 33.86 0.81 64.79
C PHE A 253 33.16 2.18 64.83
N CYS A 254 32.80 2.70 63.66
CA CYS A 254 31.47 3.30 63.44
C CYS A 254 31.08 3.31 61.95
N PHE A 255 30.01 2.59 61.62
CA PHE A 255 29.30 2.62 60.35
C PHE A 255 28.31 3.80 60.33
N PHE A 256 28.27 4.57 59.25
CA PHE A 256 27.07 5.32 58.85
C PHE A 256 26.97 5.34 57.32
N LEU A 257 25.91 4.72 56.79
CA LEU A 257 25.43 4.92 55.41
C LEU A 257 24.49 6.13 55.38
N PRO A 258 24.46 6.88 54.26
CA PRO A 258 23.18 7.40 53.81
C PRO A 258 22.92 7.22 52.30
N ARG A 259 21.80 6.54 52.04
CA ARG A 259 20.66 6.88 51.15
C ARG A 259 20.88 7.96 50.06
N ALA A 260 20.68 7.56 48.81
CA ALA A 260 20.58 8.43 47.62
C ALA A 260 19.15 9.00 47.41
N PRO A 261 19.01 10.14 46.69
CA PRO A 261 17.77 10.50 46.02
C PRO A 261 17.92 10.55 44.47
N SER A 262 16.78 10.30 43.83
CA SER A 262 16.52 10.18 42.41
C SER A 262 16.50 11.52 41.66
N VAL A 263 16.98 11.56 40.42
CA VAL A 263 16.78 12.70 39.49
C VAL A 263 16.25 12.20 38.14
N ARG A 264 15.16 12.83 37.69
CA ARG A 264 14.51 12.67 36.37
C ARG A 264 15.26 13.51 35.33
N TYR A 265 15.48 12.98 34.13
CA TYR A 265 15.97 13.76 32.98
C TYR A 265 14.86 14.03 31.97
N LEU A 266 14.70 15.32 31.64
CA LEU A 266 13.98 15.86 30.49
C LEU A 266 14.99 15.96 29.33
N VAL A 267 14.69 15.42 28.16
CA VAL A 267 15.55 15.53 26.96
C VAL A 267 14.85 16.44 25.94
N VAL A 268 15.48 17.57 25.63
CA VAL A 268 15.11 18.47 24.53
C VAL A 268 16.13 18.28 23.41
N PHE A 269 15.66 17.91 22.21
CA PHE A 269 16.49 17.80 21.01
C PHE A 269 16.61 19.17 20.31
N ALA A 270 17.83 19.65 20.10
CA ALA A 270 18.13 20.79 19.24
C ALA A 270 18.59 20.30 17.85
N ARG A 271 17.87 20.71 16.78
CA ARG A 271 18.28 20.55 15.38
C ARG A 271 19.30 21.62 15.01
N ARG A 272 20.41 21.22 14.37
CA ARG A 272 21.38 22.12 13.73
C ARG A 272 21.12 22.17 12.22
N PHE A 273 20.80 23.35 11.70
CA PHE A 273 20.87 23.67 10.27
C PHE A 273 22.34 23.81 9.86
N LYS A 274 22.69 23.29 8.67
CA LYS A 274 23.96 23.58 7.98
C LYS A 274 23.67 24.56 6.83
N SER A 275 24.55 25.56 6.73
CA SER A 275 24.66 26.56 5.66
C SER A 275 24.98 25.94 4.30
#